data_AF-F5P3R1-F1
#
_entry.id   AF-F5P3R1-F1
#
_cell.length_a   1.000
_cell.length_b   1.000
_cell.length_c   1.000
_cell.angle_alpha   90.00
_cell.angle_beta   90.00
_cell.angle_gamma   90.00
#
_symmetry.space_group_name_H-M   'P 1'
#
loop_
_entity.id
_entity.type
_entity.pdbx_description
1 polymer ?
#
loop_
_entity_poly.entity_id
_entity_poly.type
_entity_poly.pdbx_seq_one_letter_code
_entity_poly.pdbx_strand_id
1 'polypeptide(L)'
;MIVMPTTYSPMTVARSFRVVEEIELSGRLLQVIYDNQTPRAAIIEAGIEVFAGVPRHRVLAALDLQRKKEFGSDIIAVERWWEDSDLVQVEGICVSPGERDKGLATRLYEALILQCGITLISDFDQYDGGKMLWQKIARESDQISVFVLDTEQGAFWPYDGTKVIYDGGCIPEERIWSISPDQKCHGIVLVAENKQRANQLMEESAPYRI
;
A
#
# COMPACT_ATOMS: atom_id res chain seq x y z
N MET A 1 -15.82 4.73 -12.90
CA MET A 1 -14.83 3.72 -13.30
C MET A 1 -13.50 4.42 -13.52
N ILE A 2 -12.56 4.28 -12.58
CA ILE A 2 -11.19 4.74 -12.76
C ILE A 2 -10.45 3.56 -13.39
N VAL A 3 -10.09 3.68 -14.66
CA VAL A 3 -9.26 2.67 -15.33
C VAL A 3 -7.82 2.96 -14.94
N MET A 4 -7.20 2.06 -14.19
CA MET A 4 -5.78 2.18 -13.87
C MET A 4 -4.99 2.07 -15.18
N PRO A 5 -4.17 3.08 -15.51
CA PRO A 5 -3.51 3.11 -16.79
C PRO A 5 -2.49 1.97 -16.86
N THR A 6 -2.58 1.16 -17.91
CA THR A 6 -1.56 0.14 -18.25
C THR A 6 -0.27 0.77 -18.78
N THR A 7 -0.33 2.05 -19.17
CA THR A 7 0.81 2.82 -19.66
C THR A 7 0.70 4.30 -19.32
N TYR A 8 1.83 4.97 -19.11
CA TYR A 8 1.90 6.44 -18.96
C TYR A 8 2.65 7.08 -20.14
N SER A 9 2.25 8.27 -20.57
CA SER A 9 3.08 9.04 -21.49
C SER A 9 4.30 9.61 -20.76
N PRO A 10 5.46 9.78 -21.43
CA PRO A 10 6.64 10.39 -20.80
C PRO A 10 6.35 11.77 -20.21
N MET A 11 5.49 12.55 -20.89
CA MET A 11 5.08 13.88 -20.42
C MET A 11 4.20 13.82 -19.17
N THR A 12 3.37 12.79 -19.04
CA THR A 12 2.59 12.54 -17.81
C THR A 12 3.51 12.21 -16.64
N VAL A 13 4.48 11.32 -16.84
CA VAL A 13 5.46 10.95 -15.80
C VAL A 13 6.23 12.19 -15.35
N ALA A 14 6.82 12.93 -16.29
CA ALA A 14 7.63 14.11 -16.00
C ALA A 14 6.86 15.26 -15.31
N ARG A 15 5.56 15.40 -15.59
CA ARG A 15 4.74 16.49 -15.05
C ARG A 15 4.12 16.16 -13.69
N SER A 16 3.64 14.93 -13.53
CA SER A 16 2.75 14.57 -12.41
C SER A 16 3.43 13.74 -11.34
N PHE A 17 4.50 13.03 -11.69
CA PHE A 17 5.11 12.06 -10.79
C PHE A 17 6.52 12.44 -10.38
N ARG A 18 6.85 12.15 -9.13
CA ARG A 18 8.23 12.07 -8.64
C ARG A 18 8.71 10.63 -8.80
N VAL A 19 9.91 10.43 -9.34
CA VAL A 19 10.62 9.14 -9.23
C VAL A 19 11.10 9.00 -7.79
N VAL A 20 10.59 7.99 -7.10
CA VAL A 20 10.85 7.72 -5.69
C VAL A 20 12.04 6.78 -5.53
N GLU A 21 12.15 5.81 -6.43
CA GLU A 21 13.18 4.77 -6.39
C GLU A 21 13.41 4.24 -7.82
N GLU A 22 14.65 3.84 -8.11
CA GLU A 22 15.00 3.08 -9.31
C GLU A 22 15.40 1.67 -8.91
N ILE A 23 14.88 0.66 -9.61
CA ILE A 23 15.04 -0.75 -9.25
C ILE A 23 15.43 -1.53 -10.49
N GLU A 24 16.42 -2.42 -10.36
CA GLU A 24 16.71 -3.39 -11.41
C GLU A 24 16.01 -4.73 -11.10
N LEU A 25 15.15 -5.19 -12.00
CA LEU A 25 14.43 -6.46 -11.85
C LEU A 25 14.41 -7.24 -13.16
N SER A 26 14.91 -8.48 -13.11
CA SER A 26 15.02 -9.35 -14.29
C SER A 26 15.77 -8.69 -15.45
N GLY A 27 16.81 -7.90 -15.17
CA GLY A 27 17.60 -7.18 -16.17
C GLY A 27 16.91 -5.97 -16.81
N ARG A 28 15.78 -5.52 -16.25
CA ARG A 28 15.09 -4.30 -16.66
C ARG A 28 15.23 -3.24 -15.57
N LEU A 29 15.47 -1.99 -15.98
CA LEU A 29 15.40 -0.84 -15.10
C LEU A 29 13.95 -0.40 -14.94
N LEU A 30 13.47 -0.42 -13.71
CA LEU A 30 12.15 -0.01 -13.29
C LEU A 30 12.24 1.25 -12.44
N GLN A 31 11.18 2.04 -12.43
CA GLN A 31 11.06 3.22 -11.58
C GLN A 31 9.77 3.16 -10.76
N VAL A 32 9.91 3.36 -9.46
CA VAL A 32 8.77 3.65 -8.59
C VAL A 32 8.45 5.12 -8.74
N ILE A 33 7.22 5.43 -9.13
CA ILE A 33 6.74 6.79 -9.34
C ILE A 33 5.59 7.08 -8.39
N TYR A 34 5.55 8.30 -7.85
CA TYR A 34 4.50 8.75 -6.93
C TYR A 34 4.04 10.18 -7.23
N ASP A 35 2.73 10.37 -7.31
CA ASP A 35 2.07 11.65 -7.41
C ASP A 35 1.46 12.01 -6.05
N ASN A 36 2.00 13.06 -5.42
CA ASN A 36 1.50 13.54 -4.13
C ASN A 36 0.17 14.30 -4.29
N GLN A 37 -0.08 15.00 -5.41
CA GLN A 37 -1.29 15.81 -5.56
C GLN A 37 -2.53 14.94 -5.78
N THR A 38 -2.39 13.92 -6.61
CA THR A 38 -3.40 12.88 -6.78
C THR A 38 -2.77 11.58 -6.34
N PRO A 39 -3.04 11.09 -5.11
CA PRO A 39 -2.30 10.00 -4.48
C PRO A 39 -2.35 8.78 -5.39
N ARG A 40 -1.30 8.60 -6.18
CA ARG A 40 -1.18 7.53 -7.17
C ARG A 40 0.25 7.10 -7.15
N ALA A 41 0.47 5.80 -7.07
CA ALA A 41 1.80 5.24 -7.11
C ALA A 41 1.85 4.13 -8.15
N ALA A 42 2.97 4.01 -8.85
CA ALA A 42 3.16 2.93 -9.81
C ALA A 42 4.62 2.52 -9.93
N ILE A 43 4.84 1.31 -10.40
CA ILE A 43 6.12 0.82 -10.89
C ILE A 43 6.01 0.78 -12.42
N ILE A 44 6.88 1.54 -13.08
CA ILE A 44 6.96 1.59 -14.54
C ILE A 44 8.29 1.04 -15.03
N GLU A 45 8.34 0.57 -16.27
CA GLU A 45 9.61 0.40 -16.97
C GLU A 45 10.21 1.79 -17.27
N ALA A 46 11.50 1.97 -16.97
CA ALA A 46 12.22 3.21 -17.25
C ALA A 46 12.36 3.46 -18.77
N GLY A 47 12.44 2.36 -19.54
CA GLY A 47 12.41 2.38 -20.99
C GLY A 47 11.07 2.87 -21.54
N ILE A 48 11.12 3.58 -22.66
CA ILE A 48 9.93 4.01 -23.41
C ILE A 48 9.72 3.03 -24.57
N GLU A 49 8.53 2.44 -24.65
CA GLU A 49 8.10 1.61 -25.76
C GLU A 49 7.02 2.33 -26.59
N VAL A 50 6.80 1.88 -27.83
CA VAL A 50 5.77 2.44 -28.71
C VAL A 50 4.51 1.58 -28.63
N PHE A 51 3.44 2.13 -28.08
CA PHE A 51 2.12 1.50 -28.03
C PHE A 51 1.17 2.24 -28.98
N ALA A 52 0.64 1.53 -29.97
CA ALA A 52 -0.24 2.10 -31.00
C ALA A 52 0.33 3.39 -31.66
N GLY A 53 1.65 3.39 -31.92
CA GLY A 53 2.34 4.54 -32.52
C GLY A 53 2.72 5.67 -31.56
N VAL A 54 2.42 5.54 -30.26
CA VAL A 54 2.68 6.58 -29.25
C VAL A 54 3.72 6.08 -28.23
N PRO A 55 4.77 6.88 -27.91
CA PRO A 55 5.73 6.52 -26.87
C PRO A 55 5.07 6.50 -25.48
N ARG A 56 5.26 5.41 -24.73
CA ARG A 56 4.76 5.22 -23.38
C ARG A 56 5.73 4.44 -22.49
N HIS A 57 5.68 4.72 -21.20
CA HIS A 57 6.18 3.82 -20.16
C HIS A 57 5.14 2.74 -19.87
N ARG A 58 5.55 1.47 -19.84
CA ARG A 58 4.69 0.36 -19.40
C ARG A 58 4.54 0.41 -17.88
N VAL A 59 3.30 0.27 -17.39
CA VAL A 59 3.02 0.12 -15.95
C VAL A 59 3.02 -1.37 -15.62
N LEU A 60 3.82 -1.76 -14.62
CA LEU A 60 3.94 -3.15 -14.14
C LEU A 60 3.18 -3.39 -12.86
N ALA A 61 3.15 -2.38 -11.98
CA ALA A 61 2.33 -2.36 -10.78
C ALA A 61 1.78 -0.95 -10.54
N ALA A 62 0.58 -0.81 -9.98
CA ALA A 62 0.05 0.48 -9.59
C ALA A 62 -0.87 0.35 -8.38
N LEU A 63 -0.80 1.33 -7.46
CA LEU A 63 -1.70 1.46 -6.32
C LEU A 63 -2.75 2.52 -6.58
N ASP A 64 -3.99 2.15 -6.30
CA ASP A 64 -5.09 3.06 -6.12
C ASP A 64 -5.12 3.50 -4.65
N LEU A 65 -4.94 4.79 -4.43
CA LEU A 65 -4.77 5.35 -3.10
C LEU A 65 -5.82 6.44 -2.90
N GLN A 66 -6.37 6.50 -1.69
CA GLN A 66 -7.30 7.53 -1.28
C GLN A 66 -6.78 8.21 -0.02
N ARG A 67 -6.67 9.54 -0.07
CA ARG A 67 -6.37 10.32 1.15
C ARG A 67 -7.57 10.25 2.09
N LYS A 68 -7.39 9.70 3.27
CA LYS A 68 -8.38 9.76 4.34
C LYS A 68 -8.06 10.96 5.22
N LYS A 69 -8.57 12.14 4.83
CA LYS A 69 -8.34 13.41 5.54
C LYS A 69 -8.78 13.37 7.01
N GLU A 70 -9.71 12.48 7.35
CA GLU A 70 -10.24 12.24 8.69
C GLU A 70 -9.18 11.70 9.68
N PHE A 71 -8.07 11.13 9.18
CA PHE A 71 -6.98 10.60 10.01
C PHE A 71 -5.68 11.43 9.90
N GLY A 72 -5.69 12.56 9.18
CA GLY A 72 -4.54 13.45 8.98
C GLY A 72 -4.05 13.53 7.53
N SER A 73 -3.19 14.51 7.23
CA SER A 73 -2.72 14.80 5.85
C SER A 73 -1.79 13.75 5.26
N ASP A 74 -1.11 12.98 6.12
CA ASP A 74 -0.03 12.06 5.76
C ASP A 74 -0.48 10.58 5.80
N ILE A 75 -1.78 10.36 6.06
CA ILE A 75 -2.41 9.06 6.11
C ILE A 75 -3.14 8.80 4.80
N ILE A 76 -2.70 7.76 4.10
CA ILE A 76 -3.25 7.36 2.82
C ILE A 76 -3.79 5.94 2.96
N ALA A 77 -5.09 5.77 2.76
CA ALA A 77 -5.69 4.45 2.70
C ALA A 77 -5.57 3.90 1.28
N VAL A 78 -5.40 2.58 1.17
CA VAL A 78 -5.51 1.86 -0.08
C VAL A 78 -7.01 1.66 -0.34
N GLU A 79 -7.55 2.16 -1.47
CA GLU A 79 -8.97 2.00 -1.81
C GLU A 79 -9.11 1.11 -3.05
N ARG A 80 -10.15 0.25 -3.08
CA ARG A 80 -10.45 -0.66 -4.21
C ARG A 80 -11.44 -0.03 -5.19
N TRP A 81 -11.31 -0.35 -6.50
CA TRP A 81 -12.13 -1.31 -7.28
C TRP A 81 -11.93 -1.13 -8.82
N TRP A 82 -11.78 -2.21 -9.61
CA TRP A 82 -12.59 -2.59 -10.82
C TRP A 82 -11.88 -3.37 -11.97
N GLU A 83 -12.72 -4.05 -12.78
CA GLU A 83 -12.48 -5.02 -13.87
C GLU A 83 -11.87 -4.45 -15.16
N ASP A 84 -10.72 -4.99 -15.55
CA ASP A 84 -10.35 -5.25 -16.95
C ASP A 84 -9.64 -6.62 -16.98
N SER A 85 -10.02 -7.49 -17.92
CA SER A 85 -9.85 -8.96 -17.86
C SER A 85 -8.41 -9.49 -17.88
N ASP A 86 -7.40 -8.62 -17.96
CA ASP A 86 -5.99 -8.98 -18.14
C ASP A 86 -5.09 -8.62 -16.94
N LEU A 87 -5.61 -7.98 -15.89
CA LEU A 87 -4.88 -7.62 -14.66
C LEU A 87 -5.55 -8.26 -13.43
N VAL A 88 -4.76 -8.96 -12.60
CA VAL A 88 -5.26 -9.54 -11.35
C VAL A 88 -4.90 -8.62 -10.19
N GLN A 89 -5.92 -8.21 -9.44
CA GLN A 89 -5.83 -7.30 -8.31
C GLN A 89 -5.34 -8.04 -7.05
N VAL A 90 -4.46 -7.40 -6.27
CA VAL A 90 -4.16 -7.77 -4.88
C VAL A 90 -4.38 -6.53 -4.01
N GLU A 91 -5.62 -6.28 -3.58
CA GLU A 91 -5.98 -5.17 -2.65
C GLU A 91 -5.48 -3.78 -3.08
N GLY A 92 -6.26 -3.08 -3.92
CA GLY A 92 -5.91 -1.74 -4.41
C GLY A 92 -4.61 -1.66 -5.25
N ILE A 93 -3.83 -2.75 -5.36
CA ILE A 93 -2.71 -2.88 -6.28
C ILE A 93 -3.10 -3.72 -7.51
N CYS A 94 -2.73 -3.22 -8.68
CA CYS A 94 -2.83 -3.95 -9.93
C CYS A 94 -1.42 -4.35 -10.36
N VAL A 95 -1.15 -5.64 -10.57
CA VAL A 95 0.15 -6.15 -11.05
C VAL A 95 -0.05 -6.92 -12.35
N SER A 96 0.81 -6.70 -13.33
CA SER A 96 0.80 -7.48 -14.56
C SER A 96 1.01 -8.99 -14.26
N PRO A 97 0.27 -9.92 -14.90
CA PRO A 97 0.31 -11.35 -14.56
C PRO A 97 1.72 -11.98 -14.51
N GLY A 98 2.63 -11.59 -15.42
CA GLY A 98 4.01 -12.09 -15.46
C GLY A 98 4.93 -11.57 -14.35
N GLU A 99 4.46 -10.65 -13.51
CA GLU A 99 5.26 -9.97 -12.48
C GLU A 99 4.80 -10.26 -11.04
N ARG A 100 3.72 -11.05 -10.88
CA ARG A 100 3.03 -11.27 -9.59
C ARG A 100 3.95 -11.77 -8.47
N ASP A 101 4.83 -12.72 -8.77
CA ASP A 101 5.68 -13.38 -7.76
C ASP A 101 7.05 -12.71 -7.59
N LYS A 102 7.26 -11.55 -8.20
CA LYS A 102 8.54 -10.82 -8.13
C LYS A 102 8.58 -9.77 -7.01
N GLY A 103 7.56 -9.74 -6.15
CA GLY A 103 7.52 -8.86 -4.98
C GLY A 103 7.25 -7.38 -5.29
N LEU A 104 6.77 -7.05 -6.49
CA LEU A 104 6.47 -5.66 -6.89
C LEU A 104 5.48 -4.97 -5.93
N ALA A 105 4.51 -5.71 -5.39
CA ALA A 105 3.56 -5.16 -4.43
C ALA A 105 4.23 -4.72 -3.13
N THR A 106 5.01 -5.61 -2.52
CA THR A 106 5.81 -5.31 -1.32
C THR A 106 6.71 -4.10 -1.56
N ARG A 107 7.41 -4.05 -2.70
CA ARG A 107 8.30 -2.94 -3.05
C ARG A 107 7.58 -1.61 -3.16
N LEU A 108 6.40 -1.59 -3.77
CA LEU A 108 5.62 -0.36 -3.91
C LEU A 108 5.15 0.17 -2.55
N TYR A 109 4.74 -0.72 -1.62
CA TYR A 109 4.42 -0.34 -0.25
C TYR A 109 5.64 0.20 0.50
N GLU A 110 6.78 -0.51 0.43
CA GLU A 110 8.04 -0.09 1.06
C GLU A 110 8.49 1.28 0.58
N ALA A 111 8.48 1.52 -0.73
CA ALA A 111 8.88 2.81 -1.30
C ALA A 111 8.00 3.96 -0.79
N LEU A 112 6.67 3.76 -0.73
CA LEU A 112 5.78 4.79 -0.19
C LEU A 112 6.01 5.05 1.29
N ILE A 113 6.17 4.02 2.10
CA ILE A 113 6.35 4.18 3.55
C ILE A 113 7.72 4.79 3.86
N LEU A 114 8.78 4.24 3.28
CA LEU A 114 10.16 4.55 3.65
C LEU A 114 10.69 5.80 2.93
N GLN A 115 10.37 5.98 1.64
CA GLN A 115 10.91 7.08 0.82
C GLN A 115 9.94 8.26 0.69
N CYS A 116 8.65 8.03 0.83
CA CYS A 116 7.64 9.11 0.83
C CYS A 116 7.15 9.49 2.23
N GLY A 117 7.48 8.71 3.28
CA GLY A 117 7.05 8.98 4.66
C GLY A 117 5.55 8.79 4.89
N ILE A 118 4.89 8.02 4.02
CA ILE A 118 3.45 7.80 4.02
C ILE A 118 3.10 6.72 5.05
N THR A 119 2.01 6.94 5.79
CA THR A 119 1.37 5.86 6.56
C THR A 119 0.31 5.20 5.69
N LEU A 120 0.44 3.90 5.45
CA LEU A 120 -0.50 3.11 4.66
C LEU A 120 -1.52 2.43 5.58
N ILE A 121 -2.80 2.50 5.21
CA ILE A 121 -3.89 1.80 5.89
C ILE A 121 -4.55 0.82 4.94
N SER A 122 -4.78 -0.41 5.40
CA SER A 122 -5.47 -1.45 4.65
C SER A 122 -6.95 -1.13 4.45
N ASP A 123 -7.59 -1.80 3.50
CA ASP A 123 -9.05 -1.71 3.33
C ASP A 123 -9.81 -2.67 4.27
N PHE A 124 -11.15 -2.50 4.31
CA PHE A 124 -12.07 -3.26 5.17
C PHE A 124 -12.54 -4.59 4.55
N ASP A 125 -12.53 -4.69 3.22
CA ASP A 125 -12.81 -5.93 2.50
C ASP A 125 -11.47 -6.59 2.24
N GLN A 126 -11.15 -7.81 2.72
CA GLN A 126 -9.80 -8.37 2.47
C GLN A 126 -9.83 -9.70 1.71
N TYR A 127 -9.32 -9.68 0.47
CA TYR A 127 -9.00 -10.89 -0.29
C TYR A 127 -7.72 -11.55 0.26
N ASP A 128 -7.60 -12.88 0.14
CA ASP A 128 -6.50 -13.64 0.75
C ASP A 128 -5.10 -13.15 0.37
N GLY A 129 -4.90 -12.66 -0.86
CA GLY A 129 -3.62 -12.10 -1.30
C GLY A 129 -3.19 -10.83 -0.57
N GLY A 130 -4.14 -9.99 -0.16
CA GLY A 130 -3.89 -8.77 0.61
C GLY A 130 -3.44 -9.09 2.03
N LYS A 131 -4.17 -9.98 2.71
CA LYS A 131 -3.80 -10.51 4.04
C LYS A 131 -2.39 -11.08 4.05
N MET A 132 -2.06 -11.90 3.05
CA MET A 132 -0.70 -12.46 2.91
C MET A 132 0.36 -11.39 2.74
N LEU A 133 0.09 -10.33 1.97
CA LEU A 133 1.04 -9.22 1.78
C LEU A 133 1.30 -8.48 3.10
N TRP A 134 0.24 -8.14 3.83
CA TRP A 134 0.35 -7.45 5.12
C TRP A 134 1.05 -8.30 6.18
N GLN A 135 0.69 -9.58 6.30
CA GLN A 135 1.40 -10.54 7.16
C GLN A 135 2.87 -10.67 6.79
N LYS A 136 3.18 -10.71 5.49
CA LYS A 136 4.56 -10.79 5.00
C LYS A 136 5.35 -9.54 5.40
N ILE A 137 4.80 -8.34 5.18
CA ILE A 137 5.45 -7.09 5.59
C ILE A 137 5.66 -7.07 7.11
N ALA A 138 4.63 -7.42 7.89
CA ALA A 138 4.69 -7.48 9.35
C ALA A 138 5.77 -8.44 9.88
N ARG A 139 5.96 -9.57 9.20
CA ARG A 139 6.90 -10.62 9.60
C ARG A 139 8.32 -10.39 9.13
N GLU A 140 8.49 -9.92 7.90
CA GLU A 140 9.78 -9.91 7.19
C GLU A 140 10.43 -8.53 7.15
N SER A 141 9.67 -7.44 7.29
CA SER A 141 10.26 -6.10 7.21
C SER A 141 11.01 -5.73 8.48
N ASP A 142 12.25 -5.29 8.31
CA ASP A 142 13.08 -4.76 9.40
C ASP A 142 12.83 -3.27 9.65
N GLN A 143 12.31 -2.55 8.65
CA GLN A 143 12.14 -1.09 8.63
C GLN A 143 10.69 -0.62 8.75
N ILE A 144 9.71 -1.50 8.59
CA ILE A 144 8.28 -1.18 8.69
C ILE A 144 7.71 -1.83 9.94
N SER A 145 6.85 -1.09 10.64
CA SER A 145 6.02 -1.62 11.71
C SER A 145 4.57 -1.63 11.27
N VAL A 146 3.89 -2.74 11.58
CA VAL A 146 2.47 -2.91 11.31
C VAL A 146 1.72 -2.93 12.63
N PHE A 147 0.57 -2.27 12.67
CA PHE A 147 -0.31 -2.19 13.84
C PHE A 147 -1.75 -2.52 13.46
N VAL A 148 -2.53 -2.99 14.43
CA VAL A 148 -3.98 -3.21 14.26
C VAL A 148 -4.73 -2.04 14.90
N LEU A 149 -5.57 -1.36 14.13
CA LEU A 149 -6.39 -0.24 14.56
C LEU A 149 -7.87 -0.59 14.42
N ASP A 150 -8.63 -0.41 15.49
CA ASP A 150 -10.09 -0.32 15.42
C ASP A 150 -10.46 1.13 15.10
N THR A 151 -10.99 1.36 13.90
CA THR A 151 -11.35 2.70 13.40
C THR A 151 -12.61 3.26 14.05
N GLU A 152 -13.49 2.42 14.59
CA GLU A 152 -14.69 2.86 15.29
C GLU A 152 -14.35 3.36 16.69
N GLN A 153 -13.43 2.66 17.37
CA GLN A 153 -12.96 3.04 18.71
C GLN A 153 -11.80 4.04 18.69
N GLY A 154 -11.11 4.19 17.55
CA GLY A 154 -9.89 4.99 17.45
C GLY A 154 -8.75 4.46 18.30
N ALA A 155 -8.70 3.13 18.52
CA ALA A 155 -7.79 2.50 19.46
C ALA A 155 -6.96 1.40 18.78
N PHE A 156 -5.68 1.32 19.14
CA PHE A 156 -4.80 0.24 18.67
C PHE A 156 -4.95 -1.00 19.55
N TRP A 157 -4.78 -2.19 18.95
CA TRP A 157 -4.74 -3.45 19.69
C TRP A 157 -3.64 -3.41 20.77
N PRO A 158 -3.91 -3.86 22.02
CA PRO A 158 -5.07 -4.64 22.48
C PRO A 158 -6.27 -3.82 23.00
N TYR A 159 -6.36 -2.53 22.65
CA TYR A 159 -7.45 -1.61 23.01
C TYR A 159 -7.53 -1.23 24.50
N ASP A 160 -6.41 -1.35 25.21
CA ASP A 160 -6.27 -0.94 26.61
C ASP A 160 -5.47 0.38 26.78
N GLY A 161 -5.25 1.09 25.66
CA GLY A 161 -4.42 2.29 25.61
C GLY A 161 -2.93 2.01 25.34
N THR A 162 -2.51 0.74 25.30
CA THR A 162 -1.19 0.34 24.78
C THR A 162 -1.23 0.12 23.26
N LYS A 163 -0.05 0.05 22.65
CA LYS A 163 0.13 -0.19 21.21
C LYS A 163 1.13 -1.33 21.03
N VAL A 164 0.74 -2.37 20.29
CA VAL A 164 1.58 -3.56 20.04
C VAL A 164 1.85 -3.72 18.55
N ILE A 165 3.10 -4.02 18.19
CA ILE A 165 3.49 -4.33 16.82
C ILE A 165 2.92 -5.70 16.44
N TYR A 166 2.19 -5.73 15.33
CA TYR A 166 1.74 -6.97 14.68
C TYR A 166 2.92 -7.61 13.94
N ASP A 167 3.16 -8.89 14.19
CA ASP A 167 4.27 -9.68 13.62
C ASP A 167 3.79 -10.70 12.56
N GLY A 168 2.52 -10.65 12.17
CA GLY A 168 1.92 -11.62 11.27
C GLY A 168 1.45 -12.93 11.92
N GLY A 169 1.34 -12.99 13.25
CA GLY A 169 0.80 -14.17 13.97
C GLY A 169 0.48 -14.00 15.46
N CYS A 170 0.86 -12.89 16.10
CA CYS A 170 0.63 -12.63 17.53
C CYS A 170 -0.84 -12.35 17.87
N ILE A 171 -1.65 -12.02 16.88
CA ILE A 171 -3.09 -11.76 17.01
C ILE A 171 -3.82 -12.77 16.13
N PRO A 172 -4.81 -13.51 16.68
CA PRO A 172 -5.63 -14.43 15.89
C PRO A 172 -6.32 -13.71 14.72
N GLU A 173 -6.29 -14.33 13.54
CA GLU A 173 -6.78 -13.75 12.29
C GLU A 173 -8.27 -13.38 12.36
N GLU A 174 -9.07 -14.14 13.10
CA GLU A 174 -10.49 -13.87 13.34
C GLU A 174 -10.76 -12.61 14.18
N ARG A 175 -9.72 -12.02 14.79
CA ARG A 175 -9.79 -10.73 15.51
C ARG A 175 -9.34 -9.54 14.67
N ILE A 176 -8.76 -9.78 13.51
CA ILE A 176 -8.34 -8.74 12.56
C ILE A 176 -9.32 -8.73 11.38
N TRP A 177 -9.74 -9.91 10.92
CA TRP A 177 -10.51 -10.07 9.69
C TRP A 177 -11.92 -10.55 9.93
N SER A 178 -12.86 -9.91 9.23
CA SER A 178 -14.22 -10.43 9.09
C SER A 178 -14.19 -11.71 8.25
N ILE A 179 -14.82 -12.77 8.75
CA ILE A 179 -14.99 -14.04 8.02
C ILE A 179 -16.47 -14.16 7.69
N SER A 180 -16.80 -14.10 6.39
CA SER A 180 -18.20 -14.20 5.94
C SER A 180 -18.91 -15.41 6.57
N PRO A 181 -20.14 -15.23 7.09
CA PRO A 181 -20.98 -14.03 7.02
C PRO A 181 -20.76 -13.02 8.17
N ASP A 182 -19.83 -13.27 9.08
CA ASP A 182 -19.56 -12.42 10.25
C ASP A 182 -18.75 -11.17 9.86
N GLN A 183 -19.29 -9.98 10.15
CA GLN A 183 -18.68 -8.67 9.84
C GLN A 183 -18.13 -7.96 11.07
N LYS A 184 -17.98 -8.65 12.21
CA LYS A 184 -17.51 -8.04 13.48
C LYS A 184 -16.21 -7.25 13.40
N CYS A 185 -15.33 -7.56 12.45
CA CYS A 185 -14.03 -6.90 12.31
C CYS A 185 -14.02 -5.90 11.13
N HIS A 186 -15.19 -5.52 10.60
CA HIS A 186 -15.27 -4.60 9.46
C HIS A 186 -14.69 -3.22 9.77
N GLY A 187 -14.62 -2.79 11.04
CA GLY A 187 -13.94 -1.55 11.45
C GLY A 187 -12.44 -1.69 11.71
N ILE A 188 -11.87 -2.90 11.60
CA ILE A 188 -10.48 -3.19 11.97
C ILE A 188 -9.60 -3.13 10.72
N VAL A 189 -8.51 -2.36 10.79
CA VAL A 189 -7.55 -2.16 9.71
C VAL A 189 -6.12 -2.37 10.18
N LEU A 190 -5.24 -2.69 9.24
CA LEU A 190 -3.80 -2.67 9.45
C LEU A 190 -3.22 -1.32 9.05
N VAL A 191 -2.31 -0.82 9.88
CA VAL A 191 -1.60 0.43 9.69
C VAL A 191 -0.12 0.12 9.58
N ALA A 192 0.50 0.42 8.43
CA ALA A 192 1.94 0.30 8.23
C ALA A 192 2.60 1.68 8.22
N GLU A 193 3.66 1.82 9.01
CA GLU A 193 4.46 3.02 9.10
C GLU A 193 5.95 2.69 9.27
N ASN A 194 6.80 3.69 9.05
CA ASN A 194 8.24 3.55 9.26
C ASN A 194 8.53 3.25 10.75
N LYS A 195 9.30 2.19 11.01
CA LYS A 195 9.59 1.69 12.36
C LYS A 195 10.32 2.68 13.26
N GLN A 196 11.21 3.51 12.70
CA GLN A 196 11.89 4.55 13.49
C GLN A 196 10.89 5.59 13.99
N ARG A 197 9.95 6.02 13.12
CA ARG A 197 8.86 6.93 13.47
C ARG A 197 7.91 6.28 14.48
N ALA A 198 7.58 5.00 14.28
CA ALA A 198 6.71 4.26 15.17
C ALA A 198 7.28 4.15 16.59
N ASN A 199 8.58 3.83 16.72
CA ASN A 199 9.25 3.73 18.02
C ASN A 199 9.27 5.08 18.76
N GLN A 200 9.53 6.18 18.06
CA GLN A 200 9.47 7.53 18.65
C GLN A 200 8.08 7.84 19.22
N LEU A 201 7.02 7.49 18.48
CA LEU A 201 5.63 7.67 18.90
C LEU A 201 5.17 6.72 20.01
N MET A 202 5.87 5.60 20.22
CA MET A 202 5.59 4.66 21.33
C MET A 202 6.34 5.03 22.61
N GLU A 203 7.52 5.64 22.50
CA GLU A 203 8.31 6.13 23.65
C GLU A 203 7.72 7.43 24.23
N GLU A 204 7.23 8.33 23.37
CA GLU A 204 6.44 9.48 23.78
C GLU A 204 4.99 9.02 23.96
N SER A 205 4.51 8.92 25.20
CA SER A 205 3.11 8.60 25.50
C SER A 205 2.16 9.73 25.04
N ALA A 206 2.01 9.91 23.73
CA ALA A 206 1.13 10.90 23.13
C ALA A 206 -0.09 10.18 22.55
N PRO A 207 -1.32 10.52 22.99
CA PRO A 207 -2.51 10.05 22.29
C PRO A 207 -2.44 10.56 20.86
N TYR A 208 -2.65 9.67 19.89
CA TYR A 208 -2.94 10.05 18.51
C TYR A 208 -4.11 11.04 18.57
N ARG A 209 -3.84 12.33 18.31
CA ARG A 209 -4.91 13.33 18.20
C ARG A 209 -5.58 13.11 16.85
N ILE A 210 -6.77 12.51 16.92
CA ILE A 210 -7.83 12.60 15.90
C ILE A 210 -8.18 14.08 15.71
#